data_AF-H0T712-F1
#
_entry.id   AF-H0T712-F1
#
_cell.length_a   1.000
_cell.length_b   1.000
_cell.length_c   1.000
_cell.angle_alpha   90.00
_cell.angle_beta   90.00
_cell.angle_gamma   90.00
#
_symmetry.space_group_name_H-M   'P 1'
#
loop_
_entity.id
_entity.type
_entity.pdbx_description
1 polymer ?
#
loop_
_entity_poly.entity_id
_entity_poly.type
_entity_poly.pdbx_seq_one_letter_code
_entity_poly.pdbx_strand_id
1 'polypeptide(L)' 'MPAESHATPRQPEDAALDEAVDQAIAACGGDLRATIRALIVANDYLETEVTELMKAVSHAYTRGRFHSYSG' A
#
# COMPACT_ATOMS: atom_id res chain seq x y z
N MET A 1 3.68 -36.05 15.68
CA MET A 1 3.27 -34.87 14.89
C MET A 1 4.47 -33.96 14.77
N PRO A 2 5.25 -33.99 13.67
CA PRO A 2 6.33 -33.03 13.52
C PRO A 2 5.72 -31.69 13.07
N ALA A 3 6.11 -30.62 13.76
CA ALA A 3 5.82 -29.26 13.35
C ALA A 3 6.69 -28.93 12.13
N GLU A 4 6.09 -28.90 10.95
CA GLU A 4 6.74 -28.44 9.73
C GLU A 4 6.82 -26.92 9.78
N SER A 5 7.95 -26.42 10.29
CA SER A 5 8.37 -25.04 10.07
C SER A 5 8.69 -24.88 8.58
N HIS A 6 7.71 -24.45 7.79
CA HIS A 6 7.92 -23.95 6.43
C HIS A 6 8.70 -22.64 6.51
N ALA A 7 10.02 -22.73 6.73
CA ALA A 7 10.92 -21.60 6.55
C ALA A 7 11.08 -21.37 5.04
N THR A 8 10.10 -20.71 4.43
CA THR A 8 10.28 -20.10 3.10
C THR A 8 11.47 -19.14 3.20
N PRO A 9 12.42 -19.13 2.26
CA PRO A 9 13.51 -18.17 2.27
C PRO A 9 12.93 -16.76 2.30
N ARG A 10 13.21 -16.00 3.37
CA ARG A 10 12.75 -14.61 3.54
C ARG A 10 13.29 -13.78 2.39
N GLN A 11 12.42 -13.25 1.55
CA GLN A 11 12.81 -12.47 0.38
C GLN A 11 13.26 -11.07 0.83
N PRO A 12 14.10 -10.36 0.05
CA PRO A 12 14.54 -9.01 0.39
C PRO A 12 13.39 -8.02 0.61
N GLU A 13 12.27 -8.23 -0.08
CA GLU A 13 11.01 -7.49 0.09
C GLU A 13 10.37 -7.67 1.47
N ASP A 14 10.46 -8.87 2.06
CA ASP A 14 9.96 -9.14 3.40
C ASP A 14 10.75 -8.33 4.44
N ALA A 15 12.07 -8.20 4.26
CA ALA A 15 12.92 -7.44 5.18
C ALA A 15 12.62 -5.93 5.15
N ALA A 16 12.37 -5.38 3.96
CA ALA A 16 11.96 -3.98 3.81
C ALA A 16 10.56 -3.74 4.41
N LEU A 17 9.66 -4.72 4.27
CA LEU A 17 8.34 -4.66 4.87
C LEU A 17 8.41 -4.71 6.40
N ASP A 18 9.21 -5.62 6.96
CA ASP A 18 9.44 -5.74 8.40
C ASP A 18 9.97 -4.41 8.98
N GLU A 19 10.93 -3.76 8.30
CA GLU A 19 11.44 -2.45 8.71
C GLU A 19 10.35 -1.37 8.69
N ALA A 20 9.51 -1.34 7.65
CA ALA A 20 8.41 -0.38 7.56
C ALA A 20 7.35 -0.62 8.65
N VAL A 21 7.11 -1.87 9.02
CA VAL A 21 6.22 -2.24 10.14
C VAL A 21 6.79 -1.70 11.45
N ASP A 22 8.07 -1.92 11.72
CA ASP A 22 8.73 -1.41 12.93
C ASP A 22 8.66 0.13 13.02
N GLN A 23 8.86 0.82 11.89
CA GLN A 23 8.72 2.28 11.82
C GLN A 23 7.28 2.74 12.12
N ALA A 24 6.27 2.06 11.58
CA ALA A 24 4.87 2.39 11.83
C ALA A 24 4.48 2.18 13.31
N ILE A 25 4.97 1.10 13.92
CA ILE A 25 4.77 0.81 15.35
C ILE A 25 5.45 1.89 16.21
N ALA A 26 6.70 2.26 15.87
CA ALA A 26 7.44 3.30 16.57
C ALA A 26 6.73 4.66 16.48
N ALA A 27 6.18 5.02 15.31
CA ALA A 27 5.40 6.25 15.12
C ALA A 27 4.12 6.29 15.99
N CYS A 28 3.57 5.13 16.34
CA CYS A 28 2.42 5.00 17.23
C CYS A 28 2.81 4.75 18.70
N GLY A 29 4.08 4.96 19.06
CA GLY A 29 4.57 4.78 20.43
C GLY A 29 4.53 3.33 20.92
N GLY A 30 4.57 2.36 20.01
CA GLY A 30 4.48 0.93 20.35
C GLY A 30 3.05 0.39 20.48
N ASP A 31 2.01 1.22 20.33
CA ASP A 31 0.63 0.73 20.38
C ASP A 31 0.23 0.07 19.04
N LEU A 32 0.21 -1.27 19.04
CA LEU A 32 -0.17 -2.07 17.88
C LEU A 32 -1.63 -1.81 17.43
N ARG A 33 -2.55 -1.54 18.36
CA ARG A 33 -3.96 -1.28 18.03
C ARG A 33 -4.10 0.10 17.37
N ALA A 34 -3.37 1.11 17.86
CA ALA A 34 -3.29 2.41 17.22
C ALA A 34 -2.63 2.31 15.83
N THR A 35 -1.55 1.53 15.71
CA THR A 35 -0.85 1.28 14.45
C THR A 35 -1.78 0.67 13.40
N ILE A 36 -2.50 -0.41 13.75
CA ILE A 36 -3.45 -1.06 12.83
C ILE A 36 -4.55 -0.08 12.40
N ARG A 37 -5.09 0.72 13.33
CA ARG A 37 -6.09 1.74 12.99
C ARG A 37 -5.54 2.78 12.02
N ALA A 38 -4.32 3.27 12.26
CA ALA A 38 -3.66 4.23 11.38
C ALA A 38 -3.44 3.65 9.98
N LEU A 39 -2.99 2.40 9.88
CA LEU A 39 -2.78 1.71 8.61
C LEU A 39 -4.10 1.52 7.83
N ILE A 40 -5.21 1.17 8.50
CA ILE A 40 -6.52 1.05 7.86
C ILE A 40 -6.97 2.40 7.29
N VAL A 41 -6.84 3.49 8.08
CA VAL A 41 -7.22 4.84 7.63
C VAL A 41 -6.33 5.31 6.47
N ALA A 42 -5.02 5.05 6.54
CA ALA A 42 -4.11 5.38 5.45
C ALA A 42 -4.44 4.61 4.17
N ASN A 43 -4.81 3.34 4.28
CA ASN A 43 -5.20 2.54 3.13
C ASN A 43 -6.52 3.04 2.49
N ASP A 44 -7.54 3.33 3.29
CA ASP A 44 -8.81 3.93 2.83
C ASP A 44 -8.60 5.27 2.10
N TYR A 45 -7.69 6.09 2.62
CA TYR A 45 -7.27 7.33 1.96
C TYR A 45 -6.62 7.08 0.60
N LEU A 46 -5.67 6.14 0.52
CA LEU A 46 -4.99 5.80 -0.74
C LEU A 46 -5.96 5.23 -1.78
N GLU A 47 -6.88 4.36 -1.38
CA GLU A 47 -7.92 3.80 -2.25
C GLU A 47 -8.84 4.90 -2.80
N THR A 48 -9.17 5.90 -1.98
CA THR A 48 -9.94 7.07 -2.38
C THR A 48 -9.17 7.91 -3.41
N GLU A 49 -7.90 8.24 -3.14
CA GLU A 49 -7.07 9.02 -4.05
C GLU A 49 -6.87 8.32 -5.41
N VAL A 50 -6.66 7.00 -5.41
CA VAL A 50 -6.58 6.20 -6.64
C VAL A 50 -7.90 6.28 -7.42
N THR A 51 -9.03 6.16 -6.73
CA THR A 51 -10.35 6.26 -7.36
C THR A 51 -10.57 7.63 -8.00
N GLU A 52 -10.22 8.72 -7.32
CA GLU A 52 -10.33 10.07 -7.86
C GLU A 52 -9.37 10.31 -9.04
N LEU A 53 -8.14 9.80 -8.96
CA LEU A 53 -7.19 9.87 -10.07
C LEU A 53 -7.71 9.13 -11.31
N MET A 54 -8.27 7.92 -11.13
CA MET A 54 -8.86 7.15 -12.23
C MET A 54 -10.03 7.88 -12.88
N LYS A 55 -10.90 8.53 -12.09
CA LYS A 55 -11.99 9.37 -12.62
C LYS A 55 -11.44 10.54 -13.45
N ALA A 56 -10.43 11.24 -12.95
CA ALA A 56 -9.82 12.37 -13.65
C ALA A 56 -9.19 11.95 -14.99
N VAL A 57 -8.46 10.82 -15.00
CA VAL A 57 -7.88 10.24 -16.22
C VAL A 57 -8.98 9.84 -17.21
N SER A 58 -10.02 9.15 -16.73
CA SER A 58 -11.17 8.76 -17.56
C SER A 58 -11.85 9.98 -18.19
N HIS A 59 -12.13 11.03 -17.40
CA HIS A 59 -12.71 12.27 -17.91
C HIS A 59 -11.84 12.94 -18.98
N ALA A 60 -10.53 12.98 -18.81
CA ALA A 60 -9.63 13.55 -19.81
C ALA A 60 -9.57 12.70 -21.10
N TYR A 61 -9.73 11.38 -20.99
CA TYR A 61 -9.88 10.47 -22.13
C TYR A 61 -11.21 10.67 -22.85
N THR A 62 -12.34 10.72 -22.13
CA THR A 62 -13.68 10.96 -22.72
C THR A 62 -13.79 12.33 -23.38
N ARG A 63 -13.06 13.34 -22.89
CA ARG A 63 -13.01 14.69 -23.47
C ARG A 63 -12.02 14.83 -24.62
N GLY A 64 -11.41 13.74 -25.09
CA GLY A 64 -10.50 13.73 -26.23
C GLY A 64 -9.23 14.57 -26.04
N ARG A 65 -8.82 14.80 -24.79
CA ARG A 65 -7.70 15.72 -24.48
C ARG A 65 -6.34 15.02 -24.41
N PHE A 66 -6.31 13.68 -24.38
CA PHE A 66 -5.09 12.92 -24.60
C PHE A 66 -4.89 12.72 -26.11
N HIS A 67 -3.94 13.46 -26.68
CA HIS A 67 -3.31 12.99 -27.91
C HIS A 67 -2.47 11.78 -27.50
N SER A 68 -2.84 10.59 -27.96
CA SER A 68 -2.01 9.40 -27.84
C SER A 68 -0.64 9.76 -28.40
N TYR A 69 0.41 9.72 -27.56
CA TYR A 69 1.76 9.80 -28.08
C TYR A 69 1.99 8.54 -28.91
N SER A 70 1.86 8.65 -30.22
CA SER A 70 2.29 7.63 -31.16
C SER A 70 3.80 7.79 -31.35
N GLY A 71 4.55 7.18 -30.44
CA GLY A 71 5.96 6.85 -30.64
C GLY A 71 6.07 5.47 -31.24
#